data_AF-A0A7S3TI27-F1
#
_entry.id   AF-A0A7S3TI27-F1
#
_cell.length_a   1.000
_cell.length_b   1.000
_cell.length_c   1.000
_cell.angle_alpha   90.00
_cell.angle_beta   90.00
_cell.angle_gamma   90.00
#
_symmetry.space_group_name_H-M   'P 1'
#
loop_
_entity.id
_entity.type
_entity.pdbx_description
1 polymer ?
#
loop_
_entity_poly.entity_id
_entity_poly.type
_entity_poly.pdbx_seq_one_letter_code
_entity_poly.pdbx_strand_id
1 'polypeptide(L)'
;RFKVTVQNTWEFWNAHKRQFGAFVAYDGARCSTPVCKDIYHQYGFIVGCQVCDTTVAAYTSKSQTNWNCDAGSKQCNAPLWYSLPGPCPAEGLANKDIDATGTQEDVGSFKSPQCVKRMPGGHCDAANGAPDCTYNYEEAGEIMLDELVGIDSYNEFWNTSYTKCARKKAQGKLDDDEECIHNKEYVPFLDKGVGMDFWNGIHDTDKCTERMEAARHLFKKKYPHFEESLPEPACEFDMYYDGEFDWPINHSSAVAPVHADWWEKRMSSQ
;
A
#
# COMPACT_ATOMS: atom_id res chain seq x y z
N ARG A 1 7.26 -5.68 6.30
CA ARG A 1 7.66 -6.24 4.99
C ARG A 1 6.92 -7.55 4.79
N PHE A 2 6.47 -7.82 3.57
CA PHE A 2 5.76 -9.05 3.25
C PHE A 2 6.50 -9.80 2.15
N LYS A 3 6.40 -11.13 2.17
CA LYS A 3 6.72 -11.99 1.03
C LYS A 3 5.39 -12.38 0.40
N VAL A 4 5.19 -12.02 -0.85
CA VAL A 4 3.90 -12.17 -1.52
C VAL A 4 4.06 -13.11 -2.71
N THR A 5 3.15 -14.07 -2.84
CA THR A 5 2.97 -14.86 -4.07
C THR A 5 1.70 -14.38 -4.74
N VAL A 6 1.78 -14.07 -6.02
CA VAL A 6 0.64 -13.60 -6.81
C VAL A 6 0.43 -14.54 -7.99
N GLN A 7 -0.82 -14.90 -8.23
CA GLN A 7 -1.28 -15.57 -9.43
C GLN A 7 -2.65 -14.97 -9.78
N ASN A 8 -2.68 -13.96 -10.65
CA ASN A 8 -3.94 -13.40 -11.11
C ASN A 8 -4.68 -14.35 -12.04
N THR A 9 -5.94 -14.01 -12.31
CA THR A 9 -6.90 -14.90 -12.96
C THR A 9 -6.62 -15.12 -14.45
N TRP A 10 -7.09 -16.26 -14.96
CA TRP A 10 -7.05 -16.51 -16.40
C TRP A 10 -7.93 -15.55 -17.18
N GLU A 11 -9.04 -15.09 -16.61
CA GLU A 11 -9.91 -14.08 -17.20
C GLU A 11 -9.12 -12.79 -17.49
N PHE A 12 -8.33 -12.32 -16.51
CA PHE A 12 -7.47 -11.16 -16.68
C PHE A 12 -6.32 -11.43 -17.66
N TRP A 13 -5.64 -12.58 -17.52
CA TRP A 13 -4.57 -12.98 -18.44
C TRP A 13 -5.06 -13.13 -19.89
N ASN A 14 -6.29 -13.57 -20.09
CA ASN A 14 -6.89 -13.75 -21.40
C ASN A 14 -7.09 -12.41 -22.12
N ALA A 15 -7.39 -11.34 -21.37
CA ALA A 15 -7.51 -9.99 -21.88
C ALA A 15 -6.14 -9.28 -22.04
N HIS A 16 -5.32 -9.22 -20.99
CA HIS A 16 -4.14 -8.35 -20.95
C HIS A 16 -2.80 -9.04 -21.22
N LYS A 17 -2.69 -10.36 -21.00
CA LYS A 17 -1.40 -11.09 -20.99
C LYS A 17 -0.38 -10.47 -20.01
N ARG A 18 -0.86 -10.14 -18.81
CA ARG A 18 -0.11 -9.52 -17.71
C ARG A 18 -0.44 -10.17 -16.39
N GLN A 19 0.49 -10.10 -15.44
CA GLN A 19 0.36 -10.60 -14.09
C GLN A 19 -0.40 -9.65 -13.17
N PHE A 20 -0.29 -8.33 -13.35
CA PHE A 20 -0.91 -7.34 -12.47
C PHE A 20 -1.98 -6.52 -13.19
N GLY A 21 -3.07 -6.23 -12.49
CA GLY A 21 -4.12 -5.29 -12.94
C GLY A 21 -3.85 -3.85 -12.50
N ALA A 22 -4.86 -2.99 -12.67
CA ALA A 22 -4.81 -1.63 -12.15
C ALA A 22 -4.79 -1.62 -10.62
N PHE A 23 -3.97 -0.77 -10.03
CA PHE A 23 -4.09 -0.44 -8.61
C PHE A 23 -5.48 0.12 -8.30
N VAL A 24 -6.02 -0.34 -7.18
CA VAL A 24 -7.21 0.25 -6.56
C VAL A 24 -6.89 0.63 -5.12
N ALA A 25 -7.40 1.77 -4.67
CA ALA A 25 -7.18 2.25 -3.32
C ALA A 25 -8.15 1.56 -2.34
N TYR A 26 -7.63 1.17 -1.18
CA TYR A 26 -8.42 0.64 -0.06
C TYR A 26 -8.34 1.59 1.12
N ASP A 27 -9.41 2.34 1.36
CA ASP A 27 -9.55 3.24 2.51
C ASP A 27 -10.46 2.56 3.54
N GLY A 28 -9.99 2.43 4.79
CA GLY A 28 -10.76 1.75 5.83
C GLY A 28 -11.10 0.30 5.50
N ALA A 29 -10.22 -0.39 4.75
CA ALA A 29 -10.43 -1.74 4.20
C ALA A 29 -11.57 -1.86 3.16
N ARG A 30 -12.02 -0.74 2.59
CA ARG A 30 -12.98 -0.69 1.48
C ARG A 30 -12.33 -0.10 0.23
N CYS A 31 -12.62 -0.69 -0.92
CA CYS A 31 -12.24 -0.18 -2.22
C CYS A 31 -12.93 1.16 -2.50
N SER A 32 -12.16 2.23 -2.64
CA SER A 32 -12.67 3.59 -2.85
C SER A 32 -12.60 4.02 -4.33
N THR A 33 -11.95 3.24 -5.18
CA THR A 33 -11.90 3.49 -6.62
C THR A 33 -13.27 3.19 -7.28
N PRO A 34 -13.81 4.05 -8.16
CA PRO A 34 -15.15 3.86 -8.74
C PRO A 34 -15.37 2.53 -9.47
N VAL A 35 -14.32 2.01 -10.14
CA VAL A 35 -14.39 0.82 -11.00
C VAL A 35 -14.17 -0.51 -10.27
N CYS A 36 -14.03 -0.52 -8.94
CA CYS A 36 -13.72 -1.76 -8.21
C CYS A 36 -14.74 -2.87 -8.45
N LYS A 37 -16.03 -2.52 -8.50
CA LYS A 37 -17.10 -3.51 -8.71
C LYS A 37 -16.99 -4.17 -10.07
N ASP A 38 -16.67 -3.39 -11.10
CA ASP A 38 -16.56 -3.86 -12.48
C ASP A 38 -15.33 -4.75 -12.64
N ILE A 39 -14.20 -4.35 -12.05
CA ILE A 39 -12.98 -5.18 -11.99
C ILE A 39 -13.28 -6.53 -11.32
N TYR A 40 -13.91 -6.51 -10.14
CA TYR A 40 -14.21 -7.75 -9.42
C TYR A 40 -15.25 -8.61 -10.13
N HIS A 41 -16.18 -8.00 -10.85
CA HIS A 41 -17.13 -8.72 -11.70
C HIS A 41 -16.44 -9.43 -12.86
N GLN A 42 -15.59 -8.70 -13.57
CA GLN A 42 -14.97 -9.15 -14.82
C GLN A 42 -13.86 -10.16 -14.57
N TYR A 43 -13.03 -9.91 -13.55
CA TYR A 43 -11.76 -10.61 -13.37
C TYR A 43 -11.60 -11.29 -12.01
N GLY A 44 -12.55 -11.11 -11.09
CA GLY A 44 -12.38 -11.53 -9.70
C GLY A 44 -11.46 -10.60 -8.92
N PHE A 45 -10.94 -11.09 -7.79
CA PHE A 45 -10.15 -10.31 -6.85
C PHE A 45 -8.67 -10.24 -7.24
N ILE A 46 -8.39 -9.67 -8.42
CA ILE A 46 -7.03 -9.53 -8.94
C ILE A 46 -6.18 -8.55 -8.11
N VAL A 47 -4.88 -8.84 -8.01
CA VAL A 47 -3.88 -7.92 -7.45
C VAL A 47 -3.53 -6.86 -8.48
N GLY A 48 -3.55 -5.60 -8.06
CA GLY A 48 -3.22 -4.46 -8.91
C GLY A 48 -1.86 -3.84 -8.58
N CYS A 49 -1.34 -3.04 -9.49
CA CYS A 49 -0.13 -2.25 -9.29
C CYS A 49 -0.24 -0.83 -9.85
N GLN A 50 0.52 0.10 -9.28
CA GLN A 50 0.67 1.47 -9.77
C GLN A 50 2.10 1.94 -9.58
N VAL A 51 2.65 2.55 -10.63
CA VAL A 51 3.92 3.26 -10.57
C VAL A 51 3.72 4.59 -9.85
N CYS A 52 4.51 4.82 -8.80
CA CYS A 52 4.48 6.05 -8.04
C CYS A 52 5.19 7.19 -8.80
N ASP A 53 4.65 8.41 -8.66
CA ASP A 53 5.24 9.59 -9.27
C ASP A 53 6.51 10.01 -8.52
N THR A 54 7.66 9.91 -9.18
CA THR A 54 8.97 10.30 -8.63
C THR A 54 9.12 11.80 -8.39
N THR A 55 8.19 12.62 -8.90
CA THR A 55 8.16 14.06 -8.59
C THR A 55 7.59 14.34 -7.21
N VAL A 56 6.76 13.45 -6.65
CA VAL A 56 6.28 13.53 -5.25
C VAL A 56 7.41 13.24 -4.28
N ALA A 57 8.20 12.19 -4.54
CA ALA A 57 9.44 11.89 -3.84
C ALA A 57 10.36 11.07 -4.75
N ALA A 58 11.64 11.40 -4.77
CA ALA A 58 12.63 10.89 -5.73
C ALA A 58 13.22 9.51 -5.32
N TYR A 59 12.40 8.64 -4.73
CA TYR A 59 12.78 7.26 -4.43
C TYR A 59 12.90 6.45 -5.70
N THR A 60 13.90 5.56 -5.76
CA THR A 60 14.09 4.62 -6.86
C THR A 60 14.44 3.24 -6.33
N SER A 61 14.00 2.21 -7.04
CA SER A 61 14.33 0.81 -6.78
C SER A 61 15.68 0.45 -7.39
N LYS A 62 16.37 -0.54 -6.80
CA LYS A 62 17.62 -1.09 -7.36
C LYS A 62 17.37 -1.94 -8.61
N SER A 63 16.12 -2.36 -8.84
CA SER A 63 15.69 -3.18 -9.99
C SER A 63 14.63 -2.46 -10.82
N GLN A 64 14.44 -2.87 -12.06
CA GLN A 64 13.38 -2.33 -12.91
C GLN A 64 12.01 -2.74 -12.37
N THR A 65 11.20 -1.75 -12.04
CA THR A 65 9.87 -1.88 -11.45
C THR A 65 8.76 -1.42 -12.40
N ASN A 66 9.09 -0.68 -13.45
CA ASN A 66 8.14 -0.23 -14.45
C ASN A 66 8.60 -0.68 -15.84
N TRP A 67 7.72 -1.35 -16.59
CA TRP A 67 8.01 -1.76 -17.98
C TRP A 67 7.50 -0.77 -19.02
N ASN A 68 6.64 0.16 -18.62
CA ASN A 68 6.11 1.23 -19.45
C ASN A 68 6.94 2.51 -19.25
N CYS A 69 8.23 2.44 -19.59
CA CYS A 69 9.20 3.52 -19.43
C CYS A 69 10.23 3.53 -20.58
N ASP A 70 10.88 4.68 -20.79
CA ASP A 70 12.02 4.76 -21.70
C ASP A 70 13.24 4.07 -21.08
N ALA A 71 13.90 3.19 -21.83
CA ALA A 71 15.02 2.39 -21.33
C ALA A 71 16.13 3.29 -20.72
N GLY A 72 16.52 2.99 -19.48
CA GLY A 72 17.53 3.74 -18.72
C GLY A 72 17.01 5.00 -18.02
N SER A 73 15.72 5.34 -18.15
CA SER A 73 15.10 6.43 -17.40
C SER A 73 14.89 6.05 -15.94
N LYS A 74 14.90 7.06 -15.03
CA LYS A 74 14.62 6.84 -13.59
C LYS A 74 13.21 6.28 -13.36
N GLN A 75 12.29 6.56 -14.28
CA GLN A 75 10.92 6.09 -14.27
C GLN A 75 10.82 4.57 -14.39
N CYS A 76 11.82 3.90 -14.97
CA CYS A 76 11.90 2.44 -14.99
C CYS A 76 12.12 1.82 -13.61
N ASN A 77 12.66 2.61 -12.67
CA ASN A 77 12.94 2.21 -11.30
C ASN A 77 12.04 2.95 -10.29
N ALA A 78 10.94 3.54 -10.74
CA ALA A 78 10.01 4.23 -9.85
C ALA A 78 9.39 3.27 -8.81
N PRO A 79 9.08 3.74 -7.60
CA PRO A 79 8.48 2.88 -6.58
C PRO A 79 7.09 2.41 -7.01
N LEU A 80 6.61 1.32 -6.41
CA LEU A 80 5.32 0.72 -6.75
C LEU A 80 4.39 0.70 -5.54
N TRP A 81 3.12 0.91 -5.82
CA TRP A 81 2.02 0.52 -4.94
C TRP A 81 1.36 -0.74 -5.49
N TYR A 82 0.92 -1.61 -4.59
CA TYR A 82 0.14 -2.79 -4.93
C TYR A 82 -1.18 -2.77 -4.16
N SER A 83 -2.23 -3.28 -4.79
CA SER A 83 -3.56 -3.41 -4.19
C SER A 83 -3.87 -4.89 -4.01
N LEU A 84 -4.03 -5.32 -2.75
CA LEU A 84 -4.30 -6.70 -2.36
C LEU A 84 -5.76 -6.79 -1.84
N PRO A 85 -6.72 -7.29 -2.63
CA PRO A 85 -8.12 -7.32 -2.21
C PRO A 85 -8.34 -8.28 -1.05
N GLY A 86 -8.65 -7.75 0.12
CA GLY A 86 -9.08 -8.53 1.29
C GLY A 86 -10.56 -8.93 1.23
N PRO A 87 -11.07 -9.65 2.24
CA PRO A 87 -12.49 -10.01 2.32
C PRO A 87 -13.40 -8.79 2.32
N CYS A 88 -14.52 -8.90 1.60
CA CYS A 88 -15.53 -7.86 1.43
C CYS A 88 -14.93 -6.47 1.12
N PRO A 89 -14.23 -6.27 0.00
CA PRO A 89 -13.66 -4.97 -0.34
C PRO A 89 -14.74 -3.92 -0.66
N ALA A 90 -16.04 -4.26 -0.69
CA ALA A 90 -17.13 -3.30 -0.89
C ALA A 90 -17.57 -2.59 0.41
N GLU A 91 -17.20 -3.11 1.57
CA GLU A 91 -17.56 -2.54 2.88
C GLU A 91 -16.30 -2.34 3.73
N GLY A 92 -16.35 -1.39 4.66
CA GLY A 92 -15.24 -1.02 5.52
C GLY A 92 -15.57 0.18 6.39
N LEU A 93 -14.58 0.62 7.16
CA LEU A 93 -14.66 1.79 8.03
C LEU A 93 -14.97 3.04 7.20
N ALA A 94 -15.90 3.87 7.68
CA ALA A 94 -15.99 5.23 7.17
C ALA A 94 -14.86 6.08 7.76
N ASN A 95 -14.34 7.04 7.00
CA ASN A 95 -13.19 7.85 7.44
C ASN A 95 -13.40 8.55 8.79
N LYS A 96 -14.64 8.88 9.14
CA LYS A 96 -15.01 9.52 10.42
C LYS A 96 -14.91 8.57 11.63
N ASP A 97 -14.92 7.27 11.37
CA ASP A 97 -14.95 6.22 12.39
C ASP A 97 -13.54 5.60 12.58
N ILE A 98 -12.52 6.12 11.88
CA ILE A 98 -11.12 5.73 12.05
C ILE A 98 -10.56 6.45 13.29
N ASP A 99 -10.16 5.69 14.31
CA ASP A 99 -9.38 6.17 15.44
C ASP A 99 -7.90 6.21 15.06
N ALA A 100 -7.48 7.35 14.52
CA ALA A 100 -6.09 7.61 14.16
C ALA A 100 -5.11 7.52 15.35
N THR A 101 -5.59 7.40 16.59
CA THR A 101 -4.79 7.25 17.81
C THR A 101 -4.86 5.86 18.43
N GLY A 102 -5.75 4.99 17.92
CA GLY A 102 -5.95 3.64 18.40
C GLY A 102 -4.82 2.71 17.98
N THR A 103 -4.53 1.69 18.80
CA THR A 103 -3.49 0.69 18.48
C THR A 103 -3.99 -0.43 17.58
N GLN A 104 -5.31 -0.53 17.37
CA GLN A 104 -5.91 -1.58 16.53
C GLN A 104 -7.32 -1.18 16.10
N GLU A 105 -7.60 -1.32 14.80
CA GLU A 105 -8.91 -1.13 14.21
C GLU A 105 -9.52 -2.49 13.86
N ASP A 106 -10.70 -2.80 14.39
CA ASP A 106 -11.47 -3.97 13.93
C ASP A 106 -12.25 -3.62 12.66
N VAL A 107 -11.53 -3.51 11.55
CA VAL A 107 -12.13 -3.31 10.22
C VAL A 107 -13.11 -4.43 9.84
N GLY A 108 -12.98 -5.61 10.46
CA GLY A 108 -13.82 -6.77 10.22
C GLY A 108 -15.25 -6.56 10.71
N SER A 109 -15.46 -5.85 11.82
CA SER A 109 -16.80 -5.60 12.37
C SER A 109 -17.67 -4.73 11.46
N PHE A 110 -17.07 -4.02 10.50
CA PHE A 110 -17.76 -3.19 9.51
C PHE A 110 -18.11 -3.94 8.22
N LYS A 111 -17.81 -5.24 8.16
CA LYS A 111 -18.10 -6.12 7.02
C LYS A 111 -19.22 -7.09 7.39
N SER A 112 -20.31 -7.02 6.64
CA SER A 112 -21.45 -7.92 6.81
C SER A 112 -21.06 -9.36 6.46
N PRO A 113 -21.56 -10.38 7.20
CA PRO A 113 -21.32 -11.77 6.87
C PRO A 113 -21.75 -12.14 5.44
N GLN A 114 -22.81 -11.49 4.94
CA GLN A 114 -23.27 -11.67 3.57
C GLN A 114 -22.25 -11.16 2.55
N CYS A 115 -21.64 -10.00 2.78
CA CYS A 115 -20.62 -9.46 1.90
C CYS A 115 -19.35 -10.31 1.94
N VAL A 116 -18.86 -10.70 3.12
CA VAL A 116 -17.69 -11.59 3.26
C VAL A 116 -17.91 -12.89 2.50
N LYS A 117 -19.10 -13.49 2.61
CA LYS A 117 -19.45 -14.70 1.87
C LYS A 117 -19.47 -14.49 0.35
N ARG A 118 -20.01 -13.37 -0.14
CA ARG A 118 -20.11 -13.07 -1.58
C ARG A 118 -18.79 -12.60 -2.18
N MET A 119 -17.93 -12.01 -1.36
CA MET A 119 -16.68 -11.39 -1.76
C MET A 119 -15.58 -11.84 -0.80
N PRO A 120 -15.12 -13.10 -0.90
CA PRO A 120 -14.09 -13.63 -0.01
C PRO A 120 -12.74 -12.90 -0.13
N GLY A 121 -12.53 -12.12 -1.20
CA GLY A 121 -11.25 -11.48 -1.50
C GLY A 121 -10.36 -12.40 -2.32
N GLY A 122 -9.12 -11.98 -2.54
CA GLY A 122 -8.13 -12.75 -3.32
C GLY A 122 -7.16 -13.56 -2.46
N HIS A 123 -7.22 -13.42 -1.14
CA HIS A 123 -6.27 -14.06 -0.22
C HIS A 123 -6.58 -15.55 -0.01
N CYS A 124 -5.57 -16.40 -0.13
CA CYS A 124 -5.64 -17.83 0.15
C CYS A 124 -4.27 -18.40 0.52
N ASP A 125 -4.24 -19.62 1.07
CA ASP A 125 -2.99 -20.26 1.52
C ASP A 125 -2.00 -20.52 0.36
N ALA A 126 -2.52 -20.80 -0.83
CA ALA A 126 -1.73 -21.07 -2.02
C ALA A 126 -2.42 -20.49 -3.26
N ALA A 127 -1.97 -19.31 -3.69
CA ALA A 127 -2.47 -18.63 -4.89
C ALA A 127 -2.48 -19.60 -6.09
N ASN A 128 -3.61 -19.68 -6.78
CA ASN A 128 -3.81 -20.64 -7.87
C ASN A 128 -4.43 -20.02 -9.13
N GLY A 129 -4.74 -18.71 -9.11
CA GLY A 129 -5.36 -18.01 -10.24
C GLY A 129 -6.87 -18.17 -10.34
N ALA A 130 -7.52 -18.74 -9.33
CA ALA A 130 -8.97 -18.66 -9.20
C ALA A 130 -9.39 -17.22 -8.83
N PRO A 131 -10.61 -16.78 -9.17
CA PRO A 131 -11.06 -15.41 -8.92
C PRO A 131 -11.14 -15.01 -7.44
N ASP A 132 -11.08 -15.97 -6.53
CA ASP A 132 -11.06 -15.82 -5.08
C ASP A 132 -9.77 -16.34 -4.41
N CYS A 133 -8.72 -16.60 -5.21
CA CYS A 133 -7.44 -17.10 -4.71
C CYS A 133 -6.29 -16.64 -5.63
N THR A 134 -6.02 -15.34 -5.57
CA THR A 134 -5.06 -14.63 -6.43
C THR A 134 -3.75 -14.29 -5.73
N TYR A 135 -3.70 -14.31 -4.39
CA TYR A 135 -2.46 -14.08 -3.67
C TYR A 135 -2.40 -14.80 -2.32
N ASN A 136 -1.17 -15.02 -1.87
CA ASN A 136 -0.81 -15.37 -0.50
C ASN A 136 0.26 -14.39 -0.02
N TYR A 137 0.32 -14.11 1.28
CA TYR A 137 1.43 -13.38 1.87
C TYR A 137 1.93 -14.02 3.17
N GLU A 138 3.21 -13.80 3.44
CA GLU A 138 3.86 -14.15 4.69
C GLU A 138 4.47 -12.86 5.29
N GLU A 139 4.33 -12.69 6.60
CA GLU A 139 5.05 -11.64 7.32
C GLU A 139 6.56 -11.91 7.25
N ALA A 140 7.31 -10.95 6.71
CA ALA A 140 8.74 -11.07 6.47
C ALA A 140 9.51 -10.00 7.27
N GLY A 141 9.07 -9.76 8.52
CA GLY A 141 9.66 -8.80 9.45
C GLY A 141 9.26 -7.35 9.20
N GLU A 142 9.47 -6.52 10.21
CA GLU A 142 9.16 -5.09 10.19
C GLU A 142 10.18 -4.25 10.98
N ILE A 143 10.43 -3.06 10.46
CA ILE A 143 11.13 -1.99 11.17
C ILE A 143 10.16 -0.85 11.33
N MET A 144 10.32 -0.10 12.42
CA MET A 144 9.50 1.06 12.68
C MET A 144 10.26 2.33 12.31
N LEU A 145 9.56 3.36 11.84
CA LEU A 145 10.20 4.62 11.47
C LEU A 145 10.84 5.29 12.69
N ASP A 146 10.20 5.20 13.85
CA ASP A 146 10.68 5.73 15.12
C ASP A 146 12.01 5.05 15.57
N GLU A 147 12.15 3.73 15.37
CA GLU A 147 13.41 2.99 15.53
C GLU A 147 14.50 3.50 14.57
N LEU A 148 14.12 3.82 13.32
CA LEU A 148 15.05 4.29 12.30
C LEU A 148 15.56 5.71 12.55
N VAL A 149 14.70 6.60 13.07
CA VAL A 149 15.02 8.01 13.27
C VAL A 149 15.35 8.37 14.73
N GLY A 150 15.22 7.40 15.66
CA GLY A 150 15.51 7.60 17.08
C GLY A 150 14.45 8.40 17.82
N ILE A 151 13.17 8.23 17.49
CA ILE A 151 12.05 8.81 18.24
C ILE A 151 11.53 7.79 19.26
N ASP A 152 11.57 8.13 20.54
CA ASP A 152 11.08 7.21 21.59
C ASP A 152 9.54 7.14 21.65
N SER A 153 8.87 8.23 21.31
CA SER A 153 7.40 8.33 21.34
C SER A 153 6.92 9.30 20.27
N TYR A 154 6.26 8.76 19.25
CA TYR A 154 5.74 9.56 18.15
C TYR A 154 4.72 10.61 18.64
N ASN A 155 3.86 10.24 19.60
CA ASN A 155 2.91 11.18 20.19
C ASN A 155 3.59 12.26 21.06
N GLU A 156 4.74 11.96 21.69
CA GLU A 156 5.53 13.00 22.35
C GLU A 156 6.15 13.95 21.31
N PHE A 157 6.77 13.37 20.27
CA PHE A 157 7.40 14.11 19.18
C PHE A 157 6.43 15.08 18.50
N TRP A 158 5.32 14.58 17.96
CA TRP A 158 4.40 15.35 17.12
C TRP A 158 3.42 16.23 17.93
N ASN A 159 2.87 15.72 19.03
CA ASN A 159 1.71 16.33 19.68
C ASN A 159 2.06 16.95 21.05
N THR A 160 2.61 16.13 21.95
CA THR A 160 2.64 16.47 23.38
C THR A 160 3.77 17.46 23.73
N SER A 161 4.92 17.39 23.05
CA SER A 161 6.09 18.22 23.34
C SER A 161 5.77 19.72 23.22
N TYR A 162 5.12 20.13 22.13
CA TYR A 162 4.71 21.52 21.91
C TYR A 162 3.73 22.01 22.97
N THR A 163 2.67 21.25 23.27
CA THR A 163 1.68 21.64 24.29
C THR A 163 2.32 21.76 25.67
N LYS A 164 3.25 20.86 26.03
CA LYS A 164 4.01 20.95 27.28
C LYS A 164 4.85 22.22 27.34
N CYS A 165 5.58 22.54 26.26
CA CYS A 165 6.37 23.76 26.16
C CYS A 165 5.49 25.00 26.28
N ALA A 166 4.44 25.12 25.46
CA ALA A 166 3.53 26.26 25.44
C ALA A 166 2.89 26.49 26.83
N ARG A 167 2.51 25.42 27.53
CA ARG A 167 1.99 25.50 28.90
C ARG A 167 3.03 25.99 29.90
N LYS A 168 4.28 25.52 29.82
CA LYS A 168 5.35 26.01 30.72
C LYS A 168 5.66 27.48 30.45
N LYS A 169 5.71 27.90 29.18
CA LYS A 169 5.89 29.31 28.79
C LYS A 169 4.77 30.20 29.34
N ALA A 170 3.51 29.78 29.17
CA ALA A 170 2.35 30.49 29.74
C ALA A 170 2.36 30.56 31.29
N GLN A 171 3.07 29.66 31.96
CA GLN A 171 3.24 29.65 33.42
C GLN A 171 4.47 30.47 33.88
N GLY A 172 5.20 31.13 32.97
CA GLY A 172 6.45 31.84 33.29
C GLY A 172 7.57 30.90 33.76
N LYS A 173 7.54 29.63 33.33
CA LYS A 173 8.52 28.60 33.69
C LYS A 173 9.60 28.38 32.64
N LEU A 174 9.53 29.11 31.54
CA LEU A 174 10.54 29.12 30.47
C LEU A 174 10.97 30.56 30.24
N ASP A 175 12.19 30.74 29.76
CA ASP A 175 12.70 32.06 29.40
C ASP A 175 11.92 32.62 28.19
N ASP A 176 11.87 33.96 28.08
CA ASP A 176 11.09 34.63 27.03
C ASP A 176 11.58 34.28 25.62
N ASP A 177 12.88 33.99 25.47
CA ASP A 177 13.55 33.60 24.24
C ASP A 177 13.43 32.10 23.91
N GLU A 178 12.95 31.26 24.85
CA GLU A 178 12.76 29.84 24.59
C GLU A 178 11.60 29.61 23.61
N GLU A 179 11.90 29.12 22.40
CA GLU A 179 10.92 28.86 21.36
C GLU A 179 10.29 27.47 21.51
N CYS A 180 8.96 27.42 21.55
CA CYS A 180 8.23 26.16 21.50
C CYS A 180 8.12 25.67 20.06
N ILE A 181 8.89 24.65 19.72
CA ILE A 181 8.92 24.08 18.39
C ILE A 181 7.78 23.07 18.24
N HIS A 182 6.96 23.25 17.21
CA HIS A 182 5.97 22.25 16.81
C HIS A 182 6.61 21.32 15.79
N ASN A 183 7.08 20.16 16.25
CA ASN A 183 7.77 19.22 15.38
C ASN A 183 6.85 18.75 14.25
N LYS A 184 7.43 18.53 13.08
CA LYS A 184 6.74 18.02 11.90
C LYS A 184 7.67 17.08 11.16
N GLU A 185 7.18 15.93 10.73
CA GLU A 185 7.98 15.00 9.94
C GLU A 185 8.48 15.64 8.64
N TYR A 186 7.61 16.39 7.97
CA TYR A 186 7.94 17.05 6.72
C TYR A 186 7.12 18.33 6.53
N VAL A 187 7.77 19.36 6.01
CA VAL A 187 7.17 20.65 5.64
C VAL A 187 7.44 20.90 4.16
N PRO A 188 6.42 20.76 3.28
CA PRO A 188 6.64 20.74 1.82
C PRO A 188 7.40 21.94 1.27
N PHE A 189 7.10 23.16 1.72
CA PHE A 189 7.75 24.37 1.20
C PHE A 189 9.20 24.54 1.69
N LEU A 190 9.62 23.81 2.73
CA LEU A 190 10.99 23.81 3.22
C LEU A 190 11.79 22.61 2.70
N ASP A 191 11.13 21.61 2.11
CA ASP A 191 11.70 20.31 1.75
C ASP A 191 12.50 19.68 2.92
N LYS A 192 11.96 19.79 4.14
CA LYS A 192 12.57 19.28 5.37
C LYS A 192 11.58 19.06 6.50
N GLY A 193 11.99 18.25 7.48
CA GLY A 193 11.31 18.13 8.75
C GLY A 193 11.59 19.32 9.69
N VAL A 194 10.86 19.35 10.79
CA VAL A 194 11.05 20.26 11.94
C VAL A 194 11.17 19.37 13.16
N GLY A 195 12.34 19.40 13.82
CA GLY A 195 12.65 18.49 14.92
C GLY A 195 13.12 17.10 14.49
N MET A 196 13.18 16.83 13.18
CA MET A 196 13.85 15.66 12.59
C MET A 196 14.39 16.00 11.20
N ASP A 197 15.44 15.30 10.79
CA ASP A 197 16.07 15.50 9.47
C ASP A 197 15.82 14.36 8.48
N PHE A 198 15.11 13.32 8.91
CA PHE A 198 14.95 12.09 8.12
C PHE A 198 14.36 12.37 6.72
N TRP A 199 13.32 13.20 6.63
CA TRP A 199 12.67 13.54 5.35
C TRP A 199 13.28 14.76 4.63
N ASN A 200 14.47 15.24 5.01
CA ASN A 200 15.07 16.41 4.38
C ASN A 200 15.52 16.13 2.94
N GLY A 201 14.97 16.84 1.95
CA GLY A 201 15.28 16.65 0.54
C GLY A 201 14.60 15.42 -0.04
N ILE A 202 13.28 15.29 0.04
CA ILE A 202 12.58 14.11 -0.54
C ILE A 202 12.65 14.12 -2.08
N HIS A 203 12.94 15.26 -2.69
CA HIS A 203 13.15 15.38 -4.14
C HIS A 203 14.60 15.15 -4.57
N ASP A 204 15.51 14.91 -3.61
CA ASP A 204 16.91 14.57 -3.85
C ASP A 204 17.09 13.04 -3.92
N THR A 205 17.49 12.54 -5.09
CA THR A 205 17.66 11.09 -5.34
C THR A 205 18.71 10.46 -4.42
N ASP A 206 19.80 11.18 -4.12
CA ASP A 206 20.90 10.62 -3.32
C ASP A 206 20.45 10.49 -1.86
N LYS A 207 19.76 11.50 -1.33
CA LYS A 207 19.18 11.42 0.02
C LYS A 207 18.09 10.35 0.14
N CYS A 208 17.25 10.19 -0.89
CA CYS A 208 16.29 9.09 -0.95
C CYS A 208 16.99 7.72 -0.92
N THR A 209 18.10 7.59 -1.63
CA THR A 209 18.92 6.37 -1.64
C THR A 209 19.50 6.10 -0.25
N GLU A 210 20.10 7.11 0.39
CA GLU A 210 20.65 7.01 1.75
C GLU A 210 19.58 6.55 2.77
N ARG A 211 18.36 7.10 2.71
CA ARG A 211 17.25 6.66 3.57
C ARG A 211 16.89 5.19 3.35
N MET A 212 16.81 4.75 2.09
CA MET A 212 16.52 3.35 1.79
C MET A 212 17.63 2.40 2.23
N GLU A 213 18.91 2.80 2.12
CA GLU A 213 20.02 2.02 2.65
C GLU A 213 19.99 1.95 4.19
N ALA A 214 19.65 3.06 4.87
CA ALA A 214 19.48 3.06 6.32
C ALA A 214 18.36 2.10 6.77
N ALA A 215 17.22 2.11 6.07
CA ALA A 215 16.12 1.19 6.30
C ALA A 215 16.53 -0.27 6.09
N ARG A 216 17.24 -0.58 4.99
CA ARG A 216 17.75 -1.93 4.69
C ARG A 216 18.77 -2.40 5.75
N HIS A 217 19.68 -1.53 6.16
CA HIS A 217 20.67 -1.82 7.19
C HIS A 217 20.01 -2.13 8.54
N LEU A 218 19.06 -1.30 8.98
CA LEU A 218 18.30 -1.54 10.21
C LEU A 218 17.53 -2.86 10.14
N PHE A 219 16.86 -3.11 9.02
CA PHE A 219 16.15 -4.36 8.79
C PHE A 219 17.09 -5.56 8.87
N LYS A 220 18.26 -5.51 8.23
CA LYS A 220 19.24 -6.60 8.25
C LYS A 220 19.82 -6.83 9.65
N LYS A 221 20.03 -5.76 10.42
CA LYS A 221 20.46 -5.83 11.82
C LYS A 221 19.41 -6.52 12.69
N LYS A 222 18.13 -6.18 12.52
CA LYS A 222 17.01 -6.72 13.30
C LYS A 222 16.63 -8.15 12.90
N TYR A 223 16.72 -8.47 11.61
CA TYR A 223 16.40 -9.78 11.05
C TYR A 223 17.59 -10.36 10.24
N PRO A 224 18.66 -10.81 10.91
CA PRO A 224 19.88 -11.23 10.22
C PRO A 224 19.71 -12.47 9.33
N HIS A 225 18.65 -13.25 9.54
CA HIS A 225 18.32 -14.45 8.76
C HIS A 225 17.54 -14.14 7.47
N PHE A 226 16.92 -12.96 7.35
CA PHE A 226 16.27 -12.54 6.10
C PHE A 226 17.28 -11.89 5.14
N GLU A 227 17.00 -11.99 3.84
CA GLU A 227 17.73 -11.25 2.82
C GLU A 227 17.49 -9.74 3.00
N GLU A 228 18.54 -8.95 2.85
CA GLU A 228 18.46 -7.48 2.98
C GLU A 228 17.56 -6.84 1.91
N SER A 229 17.54 -7.41 0.71
CA SER A 229 16.66 -7.02 -0.39
C SER A 229 16.06 -8.25 -1.04
N LEU A 230 14.76 -8.21 -1.32
CA LEU A 230 14.11 -9.13 -2.25
C LEU A 230 13.89 -8.38 -3.57
N PRO A 231 13.86 -9.07 -4.71
CA PRO A 231 13.46 -8.46 -5.96
C PRO A 231 12.01 -7.97 -5.86
N GLU A 232 11.76 -6.76 -6.35
CA GLU A 232 10.42 -6.19 -6.46
C GLU A 232 9.84 -6.58 -7.82
N PRO A 233 8.62 -7.16 -7.88
CA PRO A 233 8.03 -7.52 -9.16
C PRO A 233 7.64 -6.25 -9.94
N ALA A 234 7.94 -6.20 -11.22
CA ALA A 234 7.60 -5.04 -12.02
C ALA A 234 6.08 -4.89 -12.21
N CYS A 235 5.61 -3.64 -12.22
CA CYS A 235 4.29 -3.28 -12.66
C CYS A 235 4.27 -3.24 -14.19
N GLU A 236 3.52 -4.16 -14.77
CA GLU A 236 3.39 -4.36 -16.22
C GLU A 236 1.97 -4.10 -16.74
N PHE A 237 1.08 -3.61 -15.86
CA PHE A 237 -0.26 -3.19 -16.24
C PHE A 237 -0.20 -2.07 -17.27
N ASP A 238 -0.95 -2.20 -18.35
CA ASP A 238 -1.00 -1.24 -19.44
C ASP A 238 -2.13 -0.22 -19.22
N MET A 239 -3.38 -0.68 -19.28
CA MET A 239 -4.59 0.12 -19.09
C MET A 239 -5.83 -0.79 -19.22
N TYR A 240 -6.99 -0.28 -18.83
CA TYR A 240 -8.26 -0.86 -19.27
C TYR A 240 -8.69 -0.29 -20.62
N TYR A 241 -9.25 -1.12 -21.48
CA TYR A 241 -9.75 -0.76 -22.80
C TYR A 241 -11.20 -0.24 -22.74
N ASP A 242 -11.61 0.50 -23.78
CA ASP A 242 -12.97 1.03 -23.85
C ASP A 242 -14.00 -0.11 -23.96
N GLY A 243 -15.05 -0.04 -23.13
CA GLY A 243 -16.09 -1.07 -23.01
C GLY A 243 -15.62 -2.43 -22.47
N GLU A 244 -14.41 -2.51 -21.89
CA GLU A 244 -13.82 -3.78 -21.47
C GLU A 244 -14.67 -4.56 -20.45
N PHE A 245 -15.32 -3.85 -19.52
CA PHE A 245 -16.14 -4.47 -18.48
C PHE A 245 -17.50 -4.99 -19.01
N ASP A 246 -17.83 -4.72 -20.28
CA ASP A 246 -18.98 -5.29 -20.97
C ASP A 246 -18.61 -6.53 -21.83
N TRP A 247 -17.32 -6.86 -21.93
CA TRP A 247 -16.88 -8.00 -22.74
C TRP A 247 -17.32 -9.33 -22.13
N PRO A 248 -17.64 -10.34 -22.97
CA PRO A 248 -17.88 -11.69 -22.47
C PRO A 248 -16.68 -12.20 -21.66
N ILE A 249 -16.93 -12.61 -20.42
CA ILE A 249 -15.87 -13.11 -19.54
C ILE A 249 -15.31 -14.43 -20.10
N ASN A 250 -14.00 -14.46 -20.26
CA ASN A 250 -13.29 -15.57 -20.89
C ASN A 250 -12.68 -16.52 -19.85
N HIS A 251 -13.46 -17.52 -19.44
CA HIS A 251 -13.04 -18.58 -18.52
C HIS A 251 -12.11 -19.65 -19.15
N SER A 252 -11.58 -19.43 -20.35
CA SER A 252 -10.70 -20.43 -20.99
C SER A 252 -9.47 -20.69 -20.13
N SER A 253 -9.29 -21.95 -19.72
CA SER A 253 -8.24 -22.41 -18.78
C SER A 253 -8.40 -21.93 -17.34
N ALA A 254 -9.52 -21.30 -16.99
CA ALA A 254 -9.76 -20.80 -15.65
C ALA A 254 -9.76 -21.94 -14.62
N VAL A 255 -9.22 -21.62 -13.45
CA VAL A 255 -9.31 -22.48 -12.27
C VAL A 255 -10.66 -22.23 -11.62
N ALA A 256 -11.35 -23.30 -11.22
CA ALA A 256 -12.61 -23.17 -10.52
C ALA A 256 -12.42 -22.38 -9.21
N PRO A 257 -13.37 -21.49 -8.85
CA PRO A 257 -13.30 -20.76 -7.58
C PRO A 257 -13.29 -21.73 -6.40
N VAL A 258 -12.58 -21.37 -5.34
CA VAL A 258 -12.61 -22.11 -4.06
C VAL A 258 -14.03 -22.10 -3.50
N HIS A 259 -14.73 -20.98 -3.67
CA HIS A 259 -16.15 -20.82 -3.41
C HIS A 259 -16.95 -21.12 -4.69
N ALA A 260 -17.39 -22.37 -4.84
CA ALA A 260 -17.99 -22.91 -6.07
C ALA A 260 -19.15 -22.09 -6.66
N ASP A 261 -19.86 -21.31 -5.85
CA ASP A 261 -21.00 -20.48 -6.25
C ASP A 261 -20.60 -19.05 -6.63
N TRP A 262 -19.31 -18.71 -6.62
CA TRP A 262 -18.88 -17.33 -6.82
C TRP A 262 -19.27 -16.79 -8.20
N TRP A 263 -19.06 -17.56 -9.28
CA TRP A 263 -19.43 -17.11 -10.63
C TRP A 263 -20.95 -16.88 -10.79
N GLU A 264 -21.76 -17.70 -10.12
CA GLU A 264 -23.22 -17.59 -10.15
C GLU A 264 -23.74 -16.43 -9.28
N LYS A 265 -23.00 -16.08 -8.22
CA LYS A 265 -23.40 -15.09 -7.21
C LYS A 265 -22.55 -13.83 -7.23
N ARG A 266 -21.72 -13.67 -8.28
CA ARG A 266 -20.88 -12.50 -8.47
C ARG A 266 -21.74 -11.25 -8.45
N MET A 267 -21.14 -10.14 -8.04
CA MET A 267 -21.86 -8.86 -8.05
C MET A 267 -22.41 -8.61 -9.45
N SER A 268 -23.63 -8.08 -9.58
CA SER A 268 -24.05 -7.56 -10.89
C SER A 268 -23.15 -6.38 -11.25
N SER A 269 -22.74 -6.26 -12.51
CA SER A 269 -22.38 -4.94 -13.03
C SER A 269 -23.58 -4.00 -12.80
N GLN A 270 -23.32 -2.79 -12.33
CA GLN A 270 -24.37 -1.79 -12.06
C GLN A 270 -24.49 -0.82 -13.23
#